data_AF-A0A351K9R2-F1
#
_entry.id   AF-A0A351K9R2-F1
#
_cell.length_a   1.000
_cell.length_b   1.000
_cell.length_c   1.000
_cell.angle_alpha   90.00
_cell.angle_beta   90.00
_cell.angle_gamma   90.00
#
_symmetry.space_group_name_H-M   'P 1'
#
loop_
_entity.id
_entity.type
_entity.pdbx_description
1 polymer ?
#
loop_
_entity_poly.entity_id
_entity_poly.type
_entity_poly.pdbx_seq_one_letter_code
_entity_poly.pdbx_strand_id
1 'polypeptide(L)'
;MVPLRPVPSGGSSDGVVFSHESEQRVADLLDFYEIAWEYEPRTFVLEAAPDGKPRMAFTPDFYLPDHDLYLEVTTLRQSLVTRKNRKVRLLREQHPEVRIRILYRRDLDRLHVTHAA
;
A
#
# COMPACT_ATOMS: atom_id res chain seq x y z
N MET A 1 -24.41 -7.12 -11.75
CA MET A 1 -23.44 -6.94 -12.85
C MET A 1 -22.61 -5.72 -12.52
N VAL A 2 -21.51 -5.90 -11.80
CA VAL A 2 -20.54 -4.82 -11.58
C VAL A 2 -19.82 -4.64 -12.92
N PRO A 3 -19.76 -3.45 -13.52
CA PRO A 3 -19.01 -3.28 -14.74
C PRO A 3 -17.55 -3.59 -14.44
N LEU A 4 -16.98 -4.56 -15.16
CA LEU A 4 -15.54 -4.76 -15.21
C LEU A 4 -14.97 -3.42 -15.68
N ARG A 5 -14.31 -2.70 -14.77
CA ARG A 5 -13.50 -1.54 -15.15
C ARG A 5 -12.52 -2.06 -16.21
N PRO A 6 -12.35 -1.36 -17.34
CA PRO A 6 -11.35 -1.77 -18.32
C PRO A 6 -10.01 -1.75 -17.62
N VAL A 7 -9.39 -2.93 -17.49
CA VAL A 7 -7.99 -3.05 -17.12
C VAL A 7 -7.25 -2.27 -18.19
N PRO A 8 -6.50 -1.20 -17.86
CA PRO A 8 -5.67 -0.56 -18.87
C PRO A 8 -4.66 -1.61 -19.32
N SER A 9 -4.80 -2.05 -20.58
CA SER A 9 -3.75 -2.77 -21.28
C SER A 9 -2.54 -1.83 -21.37
N GLY A 10 -1.65 -1.89 -20.38
CA GLY A 10 -0.48 -1.01 -20.24
C GLY A 10 -0.65 0.08 -19.20
N GLY A 11 -0.70 -0.31 -17.92
CA GLY A 11 -0.41 0.58 -16.79
C GLY A 11 0.88 0.14 -16.12
N SER A 12 1.99 0.14 -16.87
CA SER A 12 3.31 -0.09 -16.31
C SER A 12 3.62 0.94 -15.22
N SER A 13 4.37 0.56 -14.20
CA SER A 13 5.00 1.49 -13.25
C SER A 13 5.73 2.66 -13.92
N ASP A 14 6.05 2.55 -15.23
CA ASP A 14 6.48 3.64 -16.11
C ASP A 14 5.53 4.85 -16.07
N GLY A 15 6.02 5.92 -15.45
CA GLY A 15 5.33 7.21 -15.34
C GLY A 15 4.88 7.55 -13.92
N VAL A 16 4.89 6.58 -12.99
CA VAL A 16 4.65 6.85 -11.56
C VAL A 16 5.95 7.27 -10.89
N VAL A 17 5.92 8.42 -10.20
CA VAL A 17 7.05 8.89 -9.39
C VAL A 17 6.89 8.35 -7.98
N PHE A 18 7.60 7.28 -7.66
CA PHE A 18 7.58 6.68 -6.33
C PHE A 18 8.41 7.48 -5.31
N SER A 19 7.92 7.54 -4.07
CA SER A 19 8.61 8.15 -2.95
C SER A 19 9.85 7.37 -2.51
N HIS A 20 9.90 6.06 -2.77
CA HIS A 20 11.05 5.22 -2.44
C HIS A 20 11.23 4.04 -3.43
N GLU A 21 12.47 3.62 -3.67
CA GLU A 21 12.82 2.51 -4.59
C GLU A 21 12.09 1.19 -4.25
N SER A 22 11.77 0.96 -2.97
CA SER A 22 11.03 -0.24 -2.56
C SER A 22 9.58 -0.24 -3.03
N GLU A 23 8.95 0.93 -3.16
CA GLU A 23 7.60 1.04 -3.70
C GLU A 23 7.61 0.69 -5.19
N GLN A 24 8.58 1.22 -5.94
CA GLN A 24 8.75 0.86 -7.35
C GLN A 24 8.92 -0.65 -7.54
N ARG A 25 9.80 -1.29 -6.77
CA ARG A 25 9.97 -2.76 -6.86
C ARG A 25 8.69 -3.54 -6.52
N VAL A 26 7.84 -3.02 -5.63
CA VAL A 26 6.53 -3.62 -5.35
C VAL A 26 5.58 -3.42 -6.52
N ALA A 27 5.53 -2.23 -7.10
CA ALA A 27 4.75 -1.95 -8.30
C ALA A 27 5.16 -2.89 -9.46
N ASP A 28 6.46 -3.02 -9.72
CA ASP A 28 6.98 -3.92 -10.75
C ASP A 28 6.61 -5.39 -10.50
N LEU A 29 6.57 -5.81 -9.23
CA LEU A 29 6.16 -7.17 -8.88
C LEU A 29 4.65 -7.37 -9.08
N LEU A 30 3.83 -6.38 -8.73
CA LEU A 30 2.39 -6.41 -8.95
C LEU A 30 2.08 -6.43 -10.45
N ASP A 31 2.80 -5.63 -11.26
CA ASP A 31 2.72 -5.64 -12.72
C ASP A 31 3.12 -7.01 -13.29
N PHE A 32 4.22 -7.60 -12.80
CA PHE A 32 4.68 -8.92 -13.24
C PHE A 32 3.64 -10.02 -13.00
N TYR A 33 2.91 -9.96 -11.89
CA TYR A 33 1.82 -10.90 -11.58
C TYR A 33 0.46 -10.46 -12.13
N GLU A 34 0.41 -9.40 -12.96
CA GLU A 34 -0.81 -8.84 -13.55
C GLU A 34 -1.88 -8.47 -12.49
N ILE A 35 -1.44 -8.05 -11.30
CA ILE A 35 -2.32 -7.62 -10.22
C ILE A 35 -2.61 -6.14 -10.38
N ALA A 36 -3.88 -5.76 -10.54
CA ALA A 36 -4.26 -4.34 -10.62
C ALA A 36 -3.94 -3.60 -9.31
N TRP A 37 -3.35 -2.40 -9.43
CA TRP A 37 -3.00 -1.55 -8.29
C TRP A 37 -3.20 -0.06 -8.56
N GLU A 38 -3.37 0.71 -7.48
CA GLU A 38 -3.40 2.17 -7.46
C GLU A 38 -2.39 2.69 -6.44
N TYR A 39 -1.56 3.69 -6.78
CA TYR A 39 -0.54 4.29 -5.90
C TYR A 39 -1.09 5.47 -5.11
N GLU A 40 -0.82 5.52 -3.80
CA GLU A 40 -1.33 6.50 -2.83
C GLU A 40 -2.83 6.88 -3.03
N PRO A 41 -3.73 5.90 -3.15
CA PRO A 41 -5.08 6.10 -3.69
C PRO A 41 -6.01 6.89 -2.78
N ARG A 42 -5.72 6.87 -1.47
CA ARG A 42 -6.59 7.50 -0.47
C ARG A 42 -5.85 7.85 0.81
N THR A 43 -6.08 9.07 1.28
CA THR A 43 -5.63 9.52 2.61
C THR A 43 -6.75 9.35 3.64
N PHE A 44 -6.46 8.66 4.74
CA PHE A 44 -7.34 8.52 5.89
C PHE A 44 -6.93 9.50 6.99
N VAL A 45 -7.86 10.34 7.44
CA VAL A 45 -7.64 11.24 8.57
C VAL A 45 -7.93 10.46 9.86
N LEU A 46 -6.91 10.26 10.69
CA LEU A 46 -6.97 9.47 11.92
C LEU A 46 -7.13 10.32 13.18
N GLU A 47 -6.77 11.59 13.12
CA GLU A 47 -7.00 12.55 14.21
C GLU A 47 -7.20 13.93 13.59
N ALA A 48 -8.26 14.63 13.99
CA ALA A 48 -8.50 16.02 13.64
C ALA A 48 -8.30 16.91 14.87
N ALA A 49 -7.74 18.10 14.67
CA ALA A 49 -7.68 19.13 15.69
C ALA A 49 -9.08 19.75 15.90
N PRO A 50 -9.31 20.47 17.02
CA PRO A 50 -10.58 21.14 17.29
C PRO A 50 -11.03 22.14 16.22
N ASP A 51 -10.09 22.63 15.41
CA ASP A 51 -10.34 23.52 14.27
C ASP A 51 -10.65 22.77 12.96
N GLY A 52 -10.78 21.44 13.02
CA GLY A 52 -11.10 20.58 11.88
C GLY A 52 -9.89 20.19 11.00
N LYS A 53 -8.68 20.66 11.31
CA LYS A 53 -7.49 20.31 10.52
C LYS A 53 -6.99 18.90 10.85
N PRO A 54 -6.54 18.11 9.85
CA PRO A 54 -5.97 16.79 10.12
C PRO A 54 -4.67 16.93 10.90
N ARG A 55 -4.64 16.41 12.13
CA ARG A 55 -3.44 16.33 12.97
C ARG A 55 -2.62 15.08 12.66
N MET A 56 -3.32 14.01 12.27
CA MET A 56 -2.70 12.76 11.89
C MET A 56 -3.48 12.16 10.73
N ALA A 57 -2.77 11.87 9.66
CA ALA A 57 -3.30 11.16 8.51
C ALA A 57 -2.39 9.98 8.15
N PHE A 58 -2.98 9.05 7.41
CA PHE A 58 -2.33 7.85 6.93
C PHE A 58 -2.78 7.60 5.49
N THR A 59 -1.81 7.51 4.58
CA THR A 59 -2.04 7.25 3.15
C THR A 59 -1.33 5.93 2.87
N PRO A 60 -2.07 4.85 2.56
CA PRO A 60 -1.45 3.59 2.20
C PRO A 60 -0.67 3.73 0.89
N ASP A 61 0.47 3.05 0.78
CA ASP A 61 1.30 3.11 -0.43
C ASP A 61 0.55 2.58 -1.68
N PHE A 62 -0.23 1.49 -1.53
CA PHE A 62 -1.00 0.90 -2.63
C PHE A 62 -2.43 0.48 -2.24
N TYR A 63 -3.32 0.41 -3.22
CA TYR A 63 -4.60 -0.32 -3.15
C TYR A 63 -4.68 -1.34 -4.28
N LEU A 64 -5.17 -2.54 -3.96
CA LEU A 64 -5.44 -3.62 -4.90
C LEU A 64 -6.96 -3.75 -5.08
N PRO A 65 -7.56 -3.21 -6.16
CA PRO A 65 -9.02 -3.15 -6.31
C PRO A 65 -9.69 -4.53 -6.33
N ASP A 66 -9.09 -5.50 -7.03
CA ASP A 66 -9.66 -6.85 -7.15
C ASP A 66 -9.72 -7.59 -5.82
N HIS A 67 -8.84 -7.20 -4.90
CA HIS A 67 -8.72 -7.81 -3.59
C HIS A 67 -9.31 -6.93 -2.51
N ASP A 68 -9.79 -5.72 -2.83
CA ASP A 68 -10.19 -4.64 -1.93
C ASP A 68 -9.26 -4.55 -0.70
N LEU A 69 -7.97 -4.36 -0.99
CA LEU A 69 -6.89 -4.46 -0.01
C LEU A 69 -5.91 -3.30 -0.17
N TYR A 70 -5.65 -2.58 0.92
CA TYR A 70 -4.57 -1.62 0.99
C TYR A 70 -3.26 -2.29 1.42
N LEU A 71 -2.16 -1.92 0.79
CA LEU A 71 -0.81 -2.36 1.14
C LEU A 71 0.03 -1.17 1.59
N GLU A 72 0.79 -1.40 2.66
CA GLU A 72 1.79 -0.47 3.15
C GLU A 72 3.17 -1.12 3.09
N VAL A 73 4.04 -0.61 2.24
CA VAL A 73 5.43 -1.03 2.11
C VAL A 73 6.23 -0.46 3.28
N THR A 74 7.02 -1.30 3.94
CA THR A 74 7.97 -0.84 4.95
C THR A 74 9.35 -1.46 4.74
N THR A 75 10.34 -0.59 4.57
CA THR A 75 11.76 -0.93 4.56
C THR A 75 12.39 -0.86 5.96
N LEU A 76 11.62 -0.34 6.93
CA LEU A 76 12.13 0.03 8.23
C LEU A 76 12.32 -1.19 9.14
N ARG A 77 13.39 -1.18 9.95
CA ARG A 77 13.59 -2.16 11.04
C ARG A 77 12.40 -2.09 12.00
N GLN A 78 12.05 -3.21 12.64
CA GLN A 78 10.89 -3.38 13.54
C GLN A 78 10.68 -2.25 14.58
N SER A 79 11.72 -1.52 14.99
CA SER A 79 11.61 -0.40 15.95
C SER A 79 10.88 0.84 15.40
N LEU A 80 11.09 1.22 14.13
CA LEU A 80 10.44 2.37 13.49
C LEU A 80 9.01 2.07 13.02
N VAL A 81 8.66 0.78 12.96
CA VAL A 81 7.31 0.29 12.72
C VAL A 81 6.36 0.71 13.86
N THR A 82 6.84 1.14 15.03
CA THR A 82 5.97 1.54 16.15
C THR A 82 5.03 2.71 15.82
N ARG A 83 5.53 3.78 15.17
CA ARG A 83 4.68 4.92 14.77
C ARG A 83 3.71 4.54 13.64
N LYS A 84 4.20 3.80 12.64
CA LYS A 84 3.40 3.24 11.54
C LYS A 84 2.30 2.32 12.08
N ASN A 85 2.63 1.40 12.98
CA ASN A 85 1.71 0.51 13.67
C ASN A 85 0.68 1.26 14.49
N ARG A 86 1.06 2.36 15.16
CA ARG A 86 0.08 3.20 15.85
C ARG A 86 -0.94 3.77 14.87
N LYS A 87 -0.51 4.31 13.73
CA LYS A 87 -1.41 4.79 12.67
C LYS A 87 -2.30 3.67 12.13
N VAL A 88 -1.73 2.49 11.83
CA VAL A 88 -2.50 1.34 11.32
C VAL A 88 -3.49 0.80 12.35
N ARG A 89 -3.14 0.79 13.63
CA ARG A 89 -4.08 0.43 14.71
C ARG A 89 -5.24 1.40 14.78
N LEU A 90 -4.96 2.71 14.78
CA LEU A 90 -5.99 3.74 14.76
C LEU A 90 -6.85 3.67 13.50
N LEU A 91 -6.26 3.38 12.35
CA LEU A 91 -7.00 3.15 11.10
C LEU A 91 -7.98 1.99 11.28
N ARG A 92 -7.52 0.85 11.83
CA ARG A 92 -8.39 -0.32 12.06
C ARG A 92 -9.48 -0.08 13.11
N GLU A 93 -9.22 0.79 14.09
CA GLU A 93 -10.20 1.18 15.10
C GLU A 93 -11.29 2.09 14.52
N GLN A 94 -10.91 3.04 13.65
CA GLN A 94 -11.85 4.03 13.07
C GLN A 94 -12.51 3.57 11.78
N HIS A 95 -11.83 2.71 11.03
CA HIS A 95 -12.23 2.17 9.74
C HIS A 95 -12.07 0.63 9.75
N PRO A 96 -12.90 -0.09 10.52
CA PRO A 96 -12.81 -1.56 10.62
C PRO A 96 -13.08 -2.27 9.28
N GLU A 97 -13.77 -1.60 8.35
CA GLU A 97 -14.01 -2.07 6.99
C GLU A 97 -12.75 -2.04 6.11
N VAL A 98 -11.77 -1.22 6.45
CA VAL A 98 -10.56 -1.04 5.65
C VAL A 98 -9.61 -2.21 5.89
N ARG A 99 -9.43 -3.04 4.87
CA ARG A 99 -8.44 -4.11 4.89
C ARG A 99 -7.08 -3.55 4.53
N ILE A 100 -6.14 -3.63 5.47
CA ILE A 100 -4.76 -3.18 5.28
C ILE A 100 -3.73 -4.21 5.74
N ARG A 101 -2.71 -4.44 4.90
CA ARG A 101 -1.55 -5.29 5.21
C ARG A 101 -0.25 -4.50 5.11
N ILE A 102 0.70 -4.83 5.99
CA ILE A 102 2.05 -4.26 5.98
C ILE A 102 2.96 -5.28 5.29
N LEU A 103 3.66 -4.84 4.24
CA LEU A 103 4.59 -5.64 3.47
C LEU A 103 6.02 -5.24 3.83
N TYR A 104 6.81 -6.18 4.37
CA TYR A 104 8.20 -5.92 4.71
C TYR A 104 9.08 -6.16 3.49
N ARG A 105 10.00 -5.23 3.19
CA ARG A 105 10.98 -5.39 2.10
C ARG A 105 11.72 -6.73 2.15
N ARG A 106 12.06 -7.19 3.36
CA ARG A 106 12.75 -8.48 3.57
C ARG A 106 11.94 -9.69 3.12
N ASP A 107 10.61 -9.61 3.15
CA ASP A 107 9.74 -10.69 2.70
C ASP A 107 9.70 -10.74 1.17
N LEU A 108 9.84 -9.58 0.50
CA LEU A 108 10.00 -9.50 -0.95
C LEU A 108 11.35 -10.04 -1.41
N ASP A 109 12.43 -9.69 -0.71
CA ASP A 109 13.77 -10.22 -1.02
C ASP A 109 13.82 -11.76 -0.92
N ARG A 110 12.96 -12.38 -0.10
CA ARG A 110 12.84 -13.85 0.03
C ARG A 110 12.07 -14.50 -1.12
N LEU A 111 11.12 -13.80 -1.74
CA LEU A 111 10.35 -14.33 -2.88
C LEU A 111 11.21 -14.49 -4.15
N HIS A 112 12.30 -13.73 -4.28
CA HIS A 112 13.23 -13.84 -5.42
C HIS A 112 14.15 -15.07 -5.39
N VAL A 113 14.20 -15.82 -4.27
CA VAL A 113 15.18 -16.91 -4.09
C VAL A 113 14.65 -18.28 -4.56
N THR A 114 13.37 -18.42 -4.93
CA THR A 114 12.77 -19.74 -5.22
C THR A 114 12.46 -20.01 -6.70
N HIS A 115 12.74 -19.08 -7.62
CA HIS A 115 12.62 -19.31 -9.07
C HIS A 115 13.97 -19.27 -9.81
N ALA A 116 15.01 -19.84 -9.18
CA ALA A 116 16.27 -20.18 -9.83
C ALA A 116 16.75 -21.55 -9.31
N ALA A 117 16.06 -22.61 -9.71
CA ALA A 117 16.51 -23.99 -9.58
C ALA A 117 15.91 -24.83 -10.71
#